data_AF-A0A1X7JJS6-F1
#
_entry.id   AF-A0A1X7JJS6-F1
#
_cell.length_a   1.000
_cell.length_b   1.000
_cell.length_c   1.000
_cell.angle_alpha   90.00
_cell.angle_beta   90.00
_cell.angle_gamma   90.00
#
_symmetry.space_group_name_H-M   'P 1'
#
loop_
_entity.id
_entity.type
_entity.pdbx_description
1 polymer ?
#
loop_
_entity_poly.entity_id
_entity_poly.type
_entity_poly.pdbx_seq_one_letter_code
_entity_poly.pdbx_strand_id
1 'polypeptide(L)'
;MRTLFLTAAAVHAVLVAGVWLPLPIDVMLLAGIGVAAALTVGLIALIRNGPVAPLWVGTAAGLTALIGWGSWLVLWALDPGRTDDTVNVIGVLFPPLAVVIYLVAALLPATRRGFAR
;
A
#
# COMPACT_ATOMS: atom_id res chain seq x y z
N MET A 1 6.91 6.37 -13.76
CA MET A 1 6.14 6.41 -12.51
C MET A 1 4.77 5.73 -12.64
N ARG A 2 3.97 6.06 -13.65
CA ARG A 2 2.66 5.41 -13.90
C ARG A 2 2.66 3.88 -13.77
N THR A 3 3.51 3.18 -14.53
CA THR A 3 3.57 1.71 -14.48
C THR A 3 3.88 1.18 -13.07
N LEU A 4 4.79 1.83 -12.34
CA LEU A 4 5.12 1.44 -10.96
C LEU A 4 3.89 1.53 -10.04
N PHE A 5 3.13 2.61 -10.12
CA PHE A 5 1.93 2.79 -9.30
C PHE A 5 0.79 1.85 -9.71
N LEU A 6 0.64 1.54 -11.00
CA LEU A 6 -0.30 0.52 -11.45
C LEU A 6 0.09 -0.87 -10.94
N THR A 7 1.37 -1.22 -10.99
CA THR A 7 1.88 -2.48 -10.42
C THR A 7 1.65 -2.51 -8.92
N ALA A 8 1.92 -1.42 -8.21
CA ALA A 8 1.67 -1.32 -6.78
C ALA A 8 0.18 -1.52 -6.46
N ALA A 9 -0.72 -0.83 -7.18
CA ALA A 9 -2.17 -1.00 -7.04
C ALA A 9 -2.61 -2.44 -7.29
N ALA A 10 -2.11 -3.08 -8.35
CA ALA A 10 -2.44 -4.47 -8.67
C ALA A 10 -1.98 -5.45 -7.58
N VAL A 11 -0.74 -5.31 -7.09
CA VAL A 11 -0.21 -6.14 -6.00
C VAL A 11 -1.08 -5.99 -4.76
N HIS A 12 -1.38 -4.75 -4.34
CA HIS A 12 -2.18 -4.51 -3.15
C HIS A 12 -3.62 -4.99 -3.33
N ALA A 13 -4.19 -4.87 -4.53
CA ALA A 13 -5.53 -5.37 -4.83
C ALA A 13 -5.61 -6.90 -4.72
N VAL A 14 -4.60 -7.62 -5.21
CA VAL A 14 -4.52 -9.09 -5.08
C VAL A 14 -4.41 -9.50 -3.61
N LEU A 15 -3.56 -8.80 -2.84
CA LEU A 15 -3.42 -9.07 -1.41
C LEU A 15 -4.72 -8.80 -0.65
N VAL A 16 -5.40 -7.68 -0.95
CA VAL A 16 -6.72 -7.37 -0.39
C VAL A 16 -7.72 -8.46 -0.75
N ALA A 17 -7.79 -8.87 -2.02
CA ALA A 17 -8.68 -9.95 -2.43
C ALA A 17 -8.39 -11.24 -1.66
N GLY A 18 -7.13 -11.53 -1.35
CA GLY A 18 -6.74 -12.69 -0.54
C GLY A 18 -7.24 -12.66 0.90
N VAL A 19 -7.54 -11.48 1.46
CA VAL A 19 -8.15 -11.34 2.79
C VAL A 19 -9.66 -11.62 2.75
N TRP A 20 -10.34 -11.25 1.66
CA TRP A 20 -11.80 -11.36 1.54
C TRP A 20 -12.27 -12.67 0.91
N LEU A 21 -11.43 -13.29 0.07
CA LEU A 21 -11.70 -14.59 -0.51
C LEU A 21 -11.41 -15.68 0.52
N PRO A 22 -12.15 -16.81 0.52
CA PRO A 22 -11.94 -17.92 1.44
C PRO A 22 -10.70 -18.73 1.05
N LEU A 23 -9.53 -18.07 1.05
CA LEU A 23 -8.25 -18.69 0.78
C LEU A 23 -7.65 -19.23 2.09
N PRO A 24 -6.98 -20.39 2.07
CA PRO A 24 -6.30 -20.93 3.23
C PRO A 24 -4.94 -20.24 3.45
N ILE A 25 -4.90 -18.91 3.41
CA ILE A 25 -3.68 -18.10 3.55
C ILE A 25 -3.79 -17.26 4.81
N ASP A 26 -2.76 -17.31 5.65
CA ASP A 26 -2.68 -16.49 6.85
C ASP A 26 -2.57 -15.00 6.49
N VAL A 27 -3.40 -14.16 7.12
CA VAL A 27 -3.38 -12.70 6.96
C VAL A 27 -2.03 -12.10 7.36
N MET A 28 -1.26 -12.73 8.27
CA MET A 28 0.08 -12.27 8.63
C MET A 28 1.07 -12.38 7.47
N LEU A 29 0.95 -13.45 6.65
CA LEU A 29 1.76 -13.60 5.45
C LEU A 29 1.40 -12.53 4.43
N LEU A 30 0.10 -12.30 4.21
CA LEU A 30 -0.39 -11.24 3.31
C LEU A 30 0.08 -9.85 3.77
N ALA A 31 0.02 -9.59 5.08
CA ALA A 31 0.49 -8.35 5.68
C ALA A 31 2.01 -8.17 5.51
N GLY A 32 2.80 -9.21 5.74
CA GLY A 32 4.25 -9.16 5.49
C GLY A 32 4.58 -8.81 4.04
N ILE A 33 3.90 -9.45 3.08
CA ILE A 33 4.08 -9.16 1.65
C ILE A 33 3.62 -7.73 1.33
N GLY A 34 2.48 -7.29 1.88
CA GLY A 34 1.94 -5.94 1.68
C GLY A 34 2.90 -4.85 2.18
N VAL A 35 3.49 -5.02 3.35
CA VAL A 35 4.52 -4.12 3.88
C VAL A 35 5.75 -4.11 2.97
N ALA A 36 6.27 -5.28 2.59
CA ALA A 36 7.44 -5.38 1.72
C ALA A 36 7.20 -4.71 0.36
N ALA A 37 6.01 -4.89 -0.23
CA ALA A 37 5.62 -4.24 -1.48
C ALA A 37 5.55 -2.72 -1.34
N ALA A 38 4.93 -2.20 -0.27
CA ALA A 38 4.82 -0.76 -0.03
C ALA A 38 6.20 -0.11 0.18
N LEU A 39 7.09 -0.74 0.95
CA LEU A 39 8.48 -0.28 1.13
C LEU A 39 9.26 -0.30 -0.19
N THR A 40 9.14 -1.37 -0.97
CA THR A 40 9.81 -1.52 -2.27
C THR A 40 9.39 -0.41 -3.24
N VAL A 41 8.08 -0.16 -3.34
CA VAL A 41 7.54 0.91 -4.20
C VAL A 41 8.02 2.27 -3.71
N GLY A 42 8.02 2.52 -2.41
CA GLY A 42 8.53 3.77 -1.81
C GLY A 42 10.01 4.00 -2.14
N LEU A 43 10.85 2.98 -2.00
CA LEU A 43 12.28 3.05 -2.32
C LEU A 43 12.50 3.34 -3.80
N ILE A 44 11.81 2.62 -4.70
CA ILE A 44 11.91 2.84 -6.14
C ILE A 44 11.44 4.26 -6.50
N ALA A 45 10.37 4.74 -5.86
CA ALA A 45 9.85 6.08 -6.09
C ALA A 45 10.85 7.16 -5.68
N LEU A 46 11.52 6.98 -4.53
CA LEU A 46 12.57 7.87 -4.02
C LEU A 46 13.77 7.92 -4.98
N ILE A 47 14.24 6.76 -5.45
CA ILE A 47 15.39 6.67 -6.37
C ILE A 47 15.07 7.29 -7.74
N ARG A 48 13.87 7.05 -8.27
CA ARG A 48 13.50 7.50 -9.63
C ARG A 48 13.16 8.99 -9.72
N ASN A 49 12.94 9.66 -8.59
CA ASN A 49 12.71 11.11 -8.46
C ASN A 49 11.85 11.72 -9.59
N GLY A 50 10.63 11.21 -9.74
CA GLY A 50 9.72 11.56 -10.82
C GLY A 50 8.95 12.89 -10.63
N PRO A 51 7.94 13.17 -11.47
CA PRO A 51 7.09 14.35 -11.33
C PRO A 51 6.48 14.45 -9.92
N VAL A 52 6.53 15.65 -9.35
CA VAL A 52 6.28 15.90 -7.91
C VAL A 52 4.86 15.50 -7.49
N ALA A 53 3.82 15.84 -8.28
CA ALA A 53 2.44 15.54 -7.90
C ALA A 53 2.13 14.02 -7.85
N PRO A 54 2.41 13.21 -8.90
CA PRO A 54 2.30 11.77 -8.83
C PRO A 54 3.15 11.14 -7.71
N LEU A 55 4.34 11.69 -7.45
CA LEU A 55 5.23 11.21 -6.40
C LEU A 55 4.57 11.35 -5.01
N TRP A 56 4.06 12.54 -4.67
CA TRP A 56 3.42 12.78 -3.37
C TRP A 56 2.19 11.90 -3.15
N VAL A 57 1.34 11.76 -4.16
CA VAL A 57 0.14 10.91 -4.05
C VAL A 57 0.52 9.44 -3.95
N GLY A 58 1.53 8.99 -4.71
CA GLY A 58 2.06 7.64 -4.59
C GLY A 58 2.73 7.35 -3.23
N THR A 59 3.39 8.33 -2.63
CA THR A 59 3.94 8.23 -1.27
C THR A 59 2.82 8.12 -0.25
N ALA A 60 1.76 8.94 -0.37
CA ALA A 60 0.59 8.84 0.49
C ALA A 60 -0.04 7.44 0.39
N ALA A 61 -0.21 6.90 -0.82
CA ALA A 61 -0.69 5.54 -1.03
C ALA A 61 0.19 4.50 -0.33
N GLY A 62 1.52 4.62 -0.44
CA GLY A 62 2.47 3.72 0.22
C GLY A 62 2.38 3.80 1.74
N LEU A 63 2.26 4.99 2.32
CA LEU A 63 2.07 5.16 3.76
C LEU A 63 0.73 4.59 4.22
N THR A 64 -0.35 4.81 3.48
CA THR A 64 -1.66 4.21 3.76
C THR A 64 -1.56 2.68 3.73
N ALA A 65 -0.88 2.10 2.75
CA ALA A 65 -0.64 0.66 2.69
C ALA A 65 0.20 0.16 3.86
N LEU A 66 1.29 0.86 4.22
CA LEU A 66 2.15 0.50 5.36
C LEU A 66 1.39 0.53 6.67
N ILE A 67 0.54 1.52 6.90
CA ILE A 67 -0.30 1.60 8.10
C ILE A 67 -1.32 0.47 8.10
N GLY A 68 -1.98 0.23 6.97
CA GLY A 68 -2.94 -0.86 6.82
C GLY A 68 -2.33 -2.23 7.10
N TRP A 69 -1.36 -2.64 6.29
CA TRP A 69 -0.70 -3.94 6.43
C TRP A 69 0.10 -4.06 7.74
N GLY A 70 0.81 -3.00 8.12
CA GLY A 70 1.61 -2.98 9.34
C GLY A 70 0.77 -3.10 10.61
N SER A 71 -0.48 -2.60 10.62
CA SER A 71 -1.36 -2.75 11.79
C SER A 71 -1.61 -4.21 12.17
N TRP A 72 -1.71 -5.12 11.19
CA TRP A 72 -1.84 -6.56 11.45
C TRP A 72 -0.62 -7.12 12.17
N LEU A 73 0.58 -6.76 11.71
CA LEU A 73 1.83 -7.20 12.32
C LEU A 73 2.03 -6.61 13.72
N VAL A 74 1.63 -5.36 13.93
CA VAL A 74 1.67 -4.71 15.24
C VAL A 74 0.72 -5.41 16.21
N LEU A 75 -0.53 -5.66 15.81
CA LEU A 75 -1.49 -6.37 16.66
C LEU A 75 -1.01 -7.78 17.02
N TRP A 76 -0.50 -8.51 16.03
CA TRP A 76 0.10 -9.82 16.27
C TRP A 76 1.29 -9.75 17.23
N ALA A 77 2.17 -8.75 17.08
CA ALA A 77 3.33 -8.59 17.96
C ALA A 77 2.95 -8.21 19.40
N LEU A 78 1.86 -7.47 19.57
CA LEU A 78 1.34 -7.05 20.89
C LEU A 78 0.61 -8.19 21.59
N ASP A 79 -0.11 -9.02 20.85
CA ASP A 79 -0.88 -10.15 21.39
C ASP A 79 -0.97 -11.31 20.38
N PRO A 80 0.04 -12.19 20.31
CA PRO A 80 0.06 -13.29 19.35
C PRO A 80 -1.01 -14.36 19.61
N GLY A 81 -1.53 -14.42 20.84
CA GLY A 81 -2.55 -15.38 21.29
C GLY A 81 -3.97 -14.83 21.21
N ARG A 82 -4.16 -13.63 20.65
CA ARG A 82 -5.43 -12.95 20.52
C ARG A 82 -6.45 -13.82 19.79
N THR A 83 -7.57 -14.14 20.45
CA THR A 83 -8.67 -14.96 19.91
C THR A 83 -10.01 -14.25 19.96
N ASP A 84 -10.04 -13.02 20.48
CA ASP A 84 -11.24 -12.18 20.59
C ASP A 84 -11.59 -11.50 19.26
N ASP A 85 -12.90 -11.40 18.99
CA ASP A 85 -13.53 -10.97 17.73
C ASP A 85 -13.31 -9.50 17.33
N THR A 86 -12.32 -8.82 17.90
CA THR A 86 -12.08 -7.41 17.60
C THR A 86 -11.52 -7.25 16.20
N VAL A 87 -12.31 -6.63 15.32
CA VAL A 87 -11.93 -6.37 13.93
C VAL A 87 -10.84 -5.29 13.87
N ASN A 88 -9.71 -5.59 13.23
CA ASN A 88 -8.70 -4.60 12.89
C ASN A 88 -9.20 -3.67 11.77
N VAL A 89 -9.97 -2.64 12.15
CA VAL A 89 -10.58 -1.69 11.21
C VAL A 89 -9.53 -1.03 10.29
N ILE A 90 -8.36 -0.67 10.83
CA ILE A 90 -7.26 -0.06 10.07
C ILE A 90 -6.76 -1.05 9.01
N GLY A 91 -6.48 -2.28 9.43
CA GLY A 91 -5.99 -3.33 8.56
C GLY A 91 -6.99 -3.80 7.49
N VAL A 92 -8.28 -3.56 7.70
CA VAL A 92 -9.33 -3.87 6.73
C VAL A 92 -9.56 -2.70 5.74
N LEU A 93 -9.55 -1.44 6.22
CA LEU A 93 -9.93 -0.28 5.40
C LEU A 93 -8.76 0.36 4.64
N PHE A 94 -7.57 0.40 5.23
CA PHE A 94 -6.46 1.16 4.64
C PHE A 94 -5.84 0.46 3.42
N PRO A 95 -5.67 -0.88 3.38
CA PRO A 95 -5.18 -1.55 2.18
C PRO A 95 -6.00 -1.32 0.91
N PRO A 96 -7.34 -1.45 0.89
CA PRO A 96 -8.13 -1.12 -0.31
C PRO A 96 -8.09 0.38 -0.64
N LEU A 97 -8.05 1.27 0.37
CA LEU A 97 -7.89 2.69 0.13
C LEU A 97 -6.55 2.99 -0.57
N ALA A 98 -5.45 2.35 -0.16
CA ALA A 98 -4.15 2.51 -0.80
C ALA A 98 -4.17 2.12 -2.28
N VAL A 99 -4.92 1.08 -2.67
CA VAL A 99 -5.12 0.70 -4.09
C VAL A 99 -5.70 1.87 -4.87
N VAL A 100 -6.77 2.49 -4.35
CA VAL A 100 -7.42 3.63 -5.00
C VAL A 100 -6.45 4.81 -5.13
N ILE A 101 -5.69 5.13 -4.08
CA ILE A 101 -4.74 6.25 -4.09
C ILE A 101 -3.59 5.97 -5.08
N TYR A 102 -3.09 4.73 -5.19
CA TYR A 102 -2.11 4.36 -6.20
C TYR A 102 -2.65 4.50 -7.64
N LEU A 103 -3.90 4.13 -7.88
CA LEU A 103 -4.55 4.35 -9.17
C LEU A 103 -4.65 5.85 -9.49
N VAL A 104 -5.02 6.68 -8.52
CA VAL A 104 -5.03 8.14 -8.67
C VAL A 104 -3.62 8.64 -9.01
N ALA A 105 -2.59 8.23 -8.26
CA ALA A 105 -1.20 8.59 -8.53
C ALA A 105 -0.75 8.21 -9.95
N ALA A 106 -1.21 7.06 -10.46
CA ALA A 106 -0.90 6.58 -11.80
C ALA A 106 -1.56 7.42 -12.91
N LEU A 107 -2.72 8.01 -12.65
CA LEU A 107 -3.49 8.81 -13.60
C LEU A 107 -3.11 10.29 -13.60
N LEU A 108 -2.38 10.76 -12.58
CA LEU A 108 -1.96 12.15 -12.51
C LEU A 108 -1.01 12.52 -13.65
N PRO A 109 -1.13 13.74 -14.22
CA PRO A 109 -0.25 14.23 -15.26
C PRO A 109 1.22 14.23 -14.81
N ALA A 110 2.10 13.77 -15.69
CA ALA A 110 3.55 13.78 -15.49
C ALA A 110 4.17 15.15 -15.80
N THR A 111 3.48 16.25 -15.49
CA THR A 111 3.99 17.59 -15.74
C THR A 111 5.18 17.84 -14.80
N ARG A 112 6.40 17.83 -15.34
CA ARG A 112 7.49 18.58 -14.72
C ARG A 112 7.03 20.02 -14.75
N ARG A 113 6.78 20.66 -13.61
CA ARG A 113 6.80 22.12 -13.57
C ARG A 113 8.18 22.50 -14.09
N GLY A 114 8.25 23.00 -15.31
CA GLY A 114 9.41 23.74 -15.76
C GLY A 114 9.52 24.90 -14.79
N PHE A 115 10.46 24.81 -13.85
CA PHE A 115 11.03 26.04 -13.33
C PHE A 115 11.79 26.63 -14.52
N ALA A 116 11.10 27.51 -15.25
CA ALA A 116 11.77 28.55 -15.99
C ALA A 116 12.70 29.24 -14.98
N ARG A 117 14.00 29.00 -15.12
CA ARG A 117 15.06 29.85 -14.62
C ARG A 117 15.92 30.19 -15.82
#